data_AF-A0A6M0L2N6-F1
#
_entry.id   AF-A0A6M0L2N6-F1
#
_cell.length_a   1.000
_cell.length_b   1.000
_cell.length_c   1.000
_cell.angle_alpha   90.00
_cell.angle_beta   90.00
_cell.angle_gamma   90.00
#
_symmetry.space_group_name_H-M   'P 1'
#
loop_
_entity.id
_entity.type
_entity.pdbx_description
1 polymer ?
#
loop_
_entity_poly.entity_id
_entity_poly.type
_entity_poly.pdbx_seq_one_letter_code
_entity_poly.pdbx_strand_id
1 'polypeptide(L)'
;MENRIKKAGFDMNNFMKKENFSKIEDTFATSNIQDIDFDKKEIYFDYADNFDDEGKASTVKYAIANLIPYHRGNKTAELFDVKRDRWGGMLCAPKRTYSVSDSSVYIAGDIMGYHKFDPSAQASAAVGMLTGESMANRILKGIDEIDLTKAGITCYSMVVAEPLKAIEIAKDTVLTKEGMAHAGSSKLTFGEGMGLIGWYQAIVETPFKY
;
A
#
# COMPACT_ATOMS: atom_id res chain seq x y z
N MET A 1 6.38 8.65 -12.43
CA MET A 1 5.42 7.66 -12.97
C MET A 1 5.36 7.76 -14.50
N GLU A 2 5.24 8.96 -15.07
CA GLU A 2 5.31 9.25 -16.52
C GLU A 2 6.47 8.62 -17.30
N ASN A 3 7.71 8.73 -16.81
CA ASN A 3 8.89 8.23 -17.54
C ASN A 3 8.97 6.70 -17.64
N ARG A 4 8.17 5.97 -16.86
CA ARG A 4 8.12 4.50 -16.85
C ARG A 4 7.01 3.94 -17.73
N ILE A 5 5.93 4.70 -17.88
CA ILE A 5 4.85 4.45 -18.83
C ILE A 5 5.42 4.50 -20.26
N LYS A 6 6.14 5.59 -20.60
CA LYS A 6 6.79 5.78 -21.92
C LYS A 6 7.73 4.65 -22.36
N LYS A 7 8.42 3.99 -21.42
CA LYS A 7 9.41 2.93 -21.72
C LYS A 7 8.78 1.57 -22.06
N ALA A 8 7.51 1.37 -21.72
CA ALA A 8 6.74 0.16 -22.01
C ALA A 8 5.88 0.28 -23.29
N GLY A 9 6.06 1.34 -24.08
CA GLY A 9 5.29 1.58 -25.31
C GLY A 9 3.92 2.22 -25.09
N PHE A 10 3.57 2.54 -23.84
CA PHE A 10 2.38 3.32 -23.50
C PHE A 10 2.84 4.77 -23.25
N ASP A 11 2.32 5.77 -23.95
CA ASP A 11 2.48 7.17 -23.55
C ASP A 11 1.12 7.72 -23.12
N MET A 12 1.06 8.90 -22.50
CA MET A 12 -0.22 9.51 -22.12
C MET A 12 -1.15 9.68 -23.34
N ASN A 13 -0.62 9.80 -24.56
CA ASN A 13 -1.44 9.92 -25.77
C ASN A 13 -2.07 8.59 -26.22
N ASN A 14 -1.44 7.44 -25.93
CA ASN A 14 -1.94 6.09 -26.22
C ASN A 14 -2.66 5.43 -25.03
N PHE A 15 -2.37 5.87 -23.80
CA PHE A 15 -3.14 5.55 -22.60
C PHE A 15 -4.46 6.35 -22.60
N MET A 16 -4.49 7.58 -23.08
CA MET A 16 -5.74 8.37 -23.21
C MET A 16 -6.55 8.03 -24.46
N LYS A 17 -6.13 7.05 -25.27
CA LYS A 17 -6.93 6.59 -26.42
C LYS A 17 -8.22 5.99 -25.90
N LYS A 18 -9.32 6.71 -26.13
CA LYS A 18 -10.70 6.36 -25.74
C LYS A 18 -11.10 4.93 -26.14
N GLU A 19 -10.48 4.38 -27.19
CA GLU A 19 -10.64 2.98 -27.62
C GLU A 19 -10.15 1.95 -26.56
N ASN A 20 -9.10 2.25 -25.79
CA ASN A 20 -8.56 1.40 -24.71
C ASN A 20 -9.28 1.57 -23.37
N PHE A 21 -10.04 2.65 -23.23
CA PHE A 21 -10.75 3.04 -22.01
C PHE A 21 -12.19 3.42 -22.34
N SER A 22 -12.81 2.75 -23.30
CA SER A 22 -14.14 3.10 -23.83
C SER A 22 -15.25 3.07 -22.78
N LYS A 23 -14.97 2.52 -21.59
CA LYS A 23 -15.84 2.47 -20.41
C LYS A 23 -15.40 3.38 -19.25
N ILE A 24 -14.24 4.04 -19.34
CA ILE A 24 -13.80 5.05 -18.37
C ILE A 24 -14.12 6.41 -18.97
N GLU A 25 -15.10 7.08 -18.41
CA GLU A 25 -15.54 8.39 -18.90
C GLU A 25 -14.56 9.47 -18.47
N ASP A 26 -14.09 9.45 -17.22
CA ASP A 26 -13.18 10.46 -16.67
C ASP A 26 -12.17 9.85 -15.66
N THR A 27 -11.03 10.53 -15.48
CA THR A 27 -10.05 10.22 -14.43
C THR A 27 -9.46 11.52 -13.90
N PHE A 28 -9.56 11.76 -12.59
CA PHE A 28 -9.07 12.96 -11.92
C PHE A 28 -7.91 12.60 -10.99
N ALA A 29 -6.66 12.74 -11.47
CA ALA A 29 -5.46 12.34 -10.74
C ALA A 29 -5.21 13.16 -9.45
N THR A 30 -5.75 14.38 -9.41
CA THR A 30 -5.60 15.38 -8.36
C THR A 30 -6.98 15.80 -7.91
N SER A 31 -7.69 14.89 -7.24
CA SER A 31 -9.05 15.10 -6.72
C SER A 31 -9.12 14.92 -5.20
N ASN A 32 -9.99 15.69 -4.56
CA ASN A 32 -10.31 15.57 -3.14
C ASN A 32 -11.84 15.51 -2.99
N ILE A 33 -12.36 14.37 -2.51
CA ILE A 33 -13.78 14.23 -2.21
C ILE A 33 -14.10 15.03 -0.96
N GLN A 34 -15.05 15.96 -1.07
CA GLN A 34 -15.47 16.85 0.01
C GLN A 34 -16.69 16.28 0.74
N ASP A 35 -17.69 15.81 0.01
CA ASP A 35 -18.92 15.27 0.58
C ASP A 35 -19.65 14.35 -0.40
N ILE A 36 -20.60 13.57 0.12
CA ILE A 36 -21.41 12.62 -0.64
C ILE A 36 -22.86 12.71 -0.16
N ASP A 37 -23.75 13.12 -1.05
CA ASP A 37 -25.18 13.11 -0.81
C ASP A 37 -25.77 11.79 -1.33
N PHE A 38 -26.06 10.89 -0.39
CA PHE A 38 -26.59 9.56 -0.71
C PHE A 38 -28.03 9.57 -1.21
N ASP A 39 -28.82 10.58 -0.83
CA ASP A 39 -30.22 10.72 -1.24
C ASP A 39 -30.30 11.23 -2.68
N LYS A 40 -29.49 12.25 -3.01
CA LYS A 40 -29.37 12.77 -4.39
C LYS A 40 -28.47 11.92 -5.28
N LYS A 41 -27.69 11.01 -4.68
CA LYS A 41 -26.64 10.21 -5.34
C LYS A 41 -25.62 11.08 -6.06
N GLU A 42 -25.05 12.04 -5.33
CA GLU A 42 -24.07 13.00 -5.82
C GLU A 42 -22.78 12.92 -4.98
N ILE A 43 -21.63 12.99 -5.66
CA ILE A 43 -20.32 13.15 -5.02
C ILE A 43 -19.82 14.56 -5.34
N TYR A 44 -19.50 15.32 -4.29
CA TYR A 44 -18.90 16.64 -4.39
C TYR A 44 -17.40 16.52 -4.19
N PHE A 45 -16.61 17.05 -5.11
CA PHE A 45 -15.16 16.95 -5.06
C PHE A 45 -14.52 18.17 -5.69
N ASP A 46 -13.33 18.52 -5.21
CA ASP A 46 -12.47 19.46 -5.90
C ASP A 46 -11.46 18.69 -6.73
N TYR A 47 -11.18 19.14 -7.94
CA TYR A 47 -10.09 18.60 -8.72
C TYR A 47 -9.25 19.69 -9.37
N ALA A 48 -7.97 19.41 -9.53
CA ALA A 48 -7.04 20.25 -10.23
C ALA A 48 -6.57 19.52 -11.50
N ASP A 49 -6.15 20.27 -12.52
CA ASP A 49 -5.55 19.69 -13.73
C ASP A 49 -4.08 19.28 -13.47
N ASN A 50 -3.41 19.96 -12.53
CA ASN A 50 -2.05 19.66 -12.05
C ASN A 50 -1.99 19.63 -10.51
N PHE A 51 -0.94 19.03 -9.94
CA PHE A 51 -0.78 18.86 -8.48
C PHE A 51 -0.71 20.18 -7.69
N ASP A 52 -0.20 21.24 -8.29
CA ASP A 52 0.03 22.54 -7.63
C ASP A 52 -1.03 23.59 -7.97
N ASP A 53 -2.03 23.23 -8.79
CA ASP A 53 -3.09 24.17 -9.17
C ASP A 53 -4.16 24.28 -8.07
N GLU A 54 -4.85 25.42 -8.05
CA GLU A 54 -6.05 25.57 -7.24
C GLU A 54 -7.16 24.64 -7.75
N GLY A 55 -7.78 23.92 -6.83
CA GLY A 55 -8.85 22.97 -7.13
C GLY A 55 -10.13 23.67 -7.62
N LYS A 56 -10.79 23.05 -8.60
CA LYS A 56 -12.11 23.44 -9.11
C LYS A 56 -13.17 22.51 -8.51
N ALA A 57 -14.19 23.10 -7.90
CA ALA A 57 -15.33 22.36 -7.38
C ALA A 57 -16.11 21.69 -8.52
N SER A 58 -16.50 20.45 -8.29
CA SER A 58 -17.25 19.63 -9.23
C SER A 58 -18.25 18.73 -8.52
N THR A 59 -19.17 18.19 -9.31
CA THR A 59 -20.20 17.28 -8.83
C THR A 59 -20.42 16.20 -9.86
N VAL A 60 -20.47 14.94 -9.42
CA VAL A 60 -20.81 13.80 -10.27
C VAL A 60 -21.98 13.03 -9.68
N LYS A 61 -22.94 12.68 -10.53
CA LYS A 61 -24.05 11.79 -10.16
C LYS A 61 -23.63 10.34 -10.35
N TYR A 62 -24.09 9.46 -9.46
CA TYR A 62 -23.78 8.04 -9.56
C TYR A 62 -25.03 7.16 -9.53
N ALA A 63 -25.01 6.08 -10.31
CA ALA A 63 -25.94 4.97 -10.11
C ALA A 63 -25.44 4.03 -9.01
N ILE A 64 -24.12 3.78 -9.00
CA ILE A 64 -23.37 2.96 -8.05
C ILE A 64 -22.06 3.70 -7.73
N ALA A 65 -21.71 3.80 -6.46
CA ALA A 65 -20.44 4.37 -6.02
C ALA A 65 -19.68 3.35 -5.17
N ASN A 66 -18.39 3.14 -5.49
CA ASN A 66 -17.45 2.42 -4.63
C ASN A 66 -16.58 3.45 -3.90
N LEU A 67 -16.86 3.65 -2.62
CA LEU A 67 -16.24 4.69 -1.81
C LEU A 67 -15.17 4.07 -0.90
N ILE A 68 -13.92 4.52 -1.04
CA ILE A 68 -12.80 4.08 -0.20
C ILE A 68 -12.49 5.22 0.78
N PRO A 69 -12.89 5.12 2.06
CA PRO A 69 -12.66 6.17 3.04
C PRO A 69 -11.18 6.23 3.44
N TYR A 70 -10.78 7.33 4.09
CA TYR A 70 -9.49 7.39 4.74
C TYR A 70 -9.35 6.29 5.78
N HIS A 71 -8.27 5.51 5.67
CA HIS A 71 -7.92 4.48 6.64
C HIS A 71 -7.06 5.05 7.76
N ARG A 72 -7.19 4.47 8.95
CA ARG A 72 -6.40 4.79 10.14
C ARG A 72 -6.13 3.52 10.94
N GLY A 73 -5.21 3.61 11.90
CA GLY A 73 -4.96 2.53 12.84
C GLY A 73 -6.24 2.05 13.54
N ASN A 74 -6.33 0.74 13.78
CA ASN A 74 -7.53 0.14 14.37
C ASN A 74 -7.77 0.64 15.81
N LYS A 75 -9.04 0.74 16.23
CA LYS A 75 -9.39 1.18 17.59
C LYS A 75 -8.79 0.30 18.69
N THR A 76 -8.58 -0.99 18.41
CA THR A 76 -7.92 -1.89 19.36
C THR A 76 -6.51 -1.43 19.72
N ALA A 77 -5.83 -0.68 18.84
CA ALA A 77 -4.55 -0.05 19.16
C ALA A 77 -4.63 0.92 20.35
N GLU A 78 -5.82 1.45 20.66
CA GLU A 78 -6.07 2.32 21.81
C GLU A 78 -6.07 1.58 23.15
N LEU A 79 -6.24 0.26 23.14
CA LEU A 79 -6.21 -0.57 24.34
C LEU A 79 -4.78 -0.87 24.83
N PHE A 80 -3.78 -0.62 23.99
CA PHE A 80 -2.38 -0.83 24.33
C PHE A 80 -1.75 0.51 24.75
N ASP A 81 -0.96 0.49 25.83
CA ASP A 81 -0.20 1.65 26.28
C ASP A 81 1.08 1.86 25.43
N VAL A 82 0.87 2.02 24.12
CA VAL A 82 1.93 2.23 23.14
C VAL A 82 1.77 3.57 22.43
N LYS A 83 2.91 4.20 22.15
CA LYS A 83 2.94 5.45 21.37
C LYS A 83 2.44 5.19 19.95
N ARG A 84 1.67 6.15 19.45
CA ARG A 84 1.02 6.14 18.14
C ARG A 84 1.24 7.46 17.42
N ASP A 85 1.22 7.44 16.10
CA ASP A 85 1.19 8.66 15.29
C ASP A 85 -0.23 9.25 15.20
N ARG A 86 -0.35 10.40 14.54
CA ARG A 86 -1.65 11.11 14.37
C ARG A 86 -2.70 10.32 13.57
N TRP A 87 -2.28 9.31 12.82
CA TRP A 87 -3.14 8.43 12.03
C TRP A 87 -3.44 7.12 12.77
N GLY A 88 -3.02 6.99 14.03
CA GLY A 88 -3.24 5.80 14.86
C GLY A 88 -2.25 4.65 14.59
N GLY A 89 -1.24 4.85 13.74
CA GLY A 89 -0.19 3.86 13.51
C GLY A 89 0.72 3.73 14.72
N MET A 90 1.02 2.50 15.16
CA MET A 90 1.89 2.25 16.31
C MET A 90 3.35 2.55 15.99
N LEU A 91 4.05 3.24 16.89
CA LEU A 91 5.44 3.63 16.70
C LEU A 91 6.41 2.54 17.16
N CYS A 92 7.24 2.06 16.24
CA CYS A 92 8.32 1.12 16.51
C CYS A 92 9.60 1.82 16.94
N ALA A 93 10.46 1.11 17.68
CA ALA A 93 11.83 1.54 17.88
C ALA A 93 12.63 1.51 16.54
N PRO A 94 13.64 2.38 16.36
CA PRO A 94 14.45 2.38 15.14
C PRO A 94 15.09 1.02 14.83
N LYS A 95 15.02 0.58 13.57
CA LYS A 95 15.52 -0.73 13.11
C LYS A 95 14.94 -1.92 13.90
N ARG A 96 13.69 -1.83 14.37
CA ARG A 96 13.01 -2.86 15.18
C ARG A 96 11.53 -2.92 14.83
N THR A 97 10.89 -4.05 15.14
CA THR A 97 9.43 -4.19 14.97
C THR A 97 8.66 -4.10 16.28
N TYR A 98 9.32 -3.96 17.43
CA TYR A 98 8.66 -3.71 18.70
C TYR A 98 8.43 -2.22 18.97
N SER A 99 7.46 -1.92 19.83
CA SER A 99 7.06 -0.57 20.20
C SER A 99 8.21 0.21 20.83
N VAL A 100 8.30 1.50 20.50
CA VAL A 100 9.24 2.41 21.16
C VAL A 100 8.93 2.63 22.65
N SER A 101 7.69 2.34 23.08
CA SER A 101 7.26 2.46 24.48
C SER A 101 7.47 1.19 25.29
N ASP A 102 7.35 0.02 24.65
CA ASP A 102 7.43 -1.28 25.30
C ASP A 102 8.07 -2.30 24.35
N SER A 103 9.27 -2.76 24.69
CA SER A 103 10.03 -3.70 23.86
C SER A 103 9.48 -5.14 23.86
N SER A 104 8.45 -5.42 24.67
CA SER A 104 7.72 -6.69 24.68
C SER A 104 6.51 -6.71 23.73
N VAL A 105 6.08 -5.53 23.25
CA VAL A 105 4.96 -5.39 22.32
C VAL A 105 5.48 -5.26 20.89
N TYR A 106 5.16 -6.23 20.04
CA TYR A 106 5.57 -6.27 18.64
C TYR A 106 4.46 -5.78 17.71
N ILE A 107 4.87 -5.13 16.63
CA ILE A 107 4.01 -4.44 15.68
C ILE A 107 4.32 -5.04 14.29
N ALA A 108 3.29 -5.44 13.55
CA ALA A 108 3.41 -5.96 12.19
C ALA A 108 2.18 -5.60 11.36
N GLY A 109 2.36 -5.51 10.04
CA GLY A 109 1.31 -5.16 9.08
C GLY A 109 0.95 -3.68 9.05
N ASP A 110 -0.23 -3.37 8.53
CA ASP A 110 -0.66 -2.00 8.18
C ASP A 110 -0.70 -1.03 9.37
N ILE A 111 -0.77 -1.54 10.60
CA ILE A 111 -0.78 -0.73 11.83
C ILE A 111 0.59 -0.13 12.16
N MET A 112 1.65 -0.54 11.45
CA MET A 112 3.01 -0.06 11.68
C MET A 112 3.17 1.41 11.24
N GLY A 113 3.33 2.30 12.20
CA GLY A 113 3.39 3.75 11.97
C GLY A 113 4.80 4.30 11.77
N TYR A 114 5.84 3.73 12.41
CA TYR A 114 7.21 4.26 12.28
C TYR A 114 7.85 3.89 10.94
N HIS A 115 7.83 2.61 10.57
CA HIS A 115 8.27 2.18 9.24
C HIS A 115 7.18 2.44 8.20
N LYS A 116 7.57 2.89 7.01
CA LYS A 116 6.68 3.34 5.94
C LYS A 116 6.69 2.35 4.78
N PHE A 117 6.32 1.12 5.08
CA PHE A 117 6.01 0.12 4.05
C PHE A 117 4.70 0.49 3.35
N ASP A 118 4.56 0.14 2.07
CA ASP A 118 3.25 0.26 1.43
C ASP A 118 2.32 -0.80 2.04
N PRO A 119 1.15 -0.41 2.59
CA PRO A 119 0.18 -1.34 3.16
C PRO A 119 -0.22 -2.39 2.12
N SER A 120 0.13 -3.65 2.39
CA SER A 120 -0.08 -4.77 1.47
C SER A 120 0.06 -6.11 2.20
N ALA A 121 -0.58 -7.15 1.66
CA ALA A 121 -0.44 -8.52 2.17
C ALA A 121 1.02 -9.01 2.12
N GLN A 122 1.74 -8.69 1.05
CA GLN A 122 3.15 -9.06 0.91
C GLN A 122 4.03 -8.42 1.99
N ALA A 123 3.91 -7.10 2.19
CA ALA A 123 4.68 -6.41 3.22
C ALA A 123 4.32 -6.90 4.62
N SER A 124 3.03 -7.11 4.89
CA SER A 124 2.54 -7.64 6.17
C SER A 124 3.10 -9.03 6.47
N ALA A 125 3.07 -9.94 5.49
CA ALA A 125 3.64 -11.28 5.65
C ALA A 125 5.15 -11.24 5.88
N ALA A 126 5.89 -10.46 5.08
CA ALA A 126 7.34 -10.35 5.20
C ALA A 126 7.75 -9.77 6.57
N VAL A 127 7.11 -8.68 7.00
CA VAL A 127 7.35 -8.07 8.32
C VAL A 127 6.93 -9.00 9.45
N GLY A 128 5.85 -9.76 9.29
CA GLY A 128 5.42 -10.78 10.25
C GLY A 128 6.48 -11.87 10.45
N MET A 129 7.04 -12.41 9.36
CA MET A 129 8.11 -13.40 9.42
C MET A 129 9.38 -12.84 10.08
N LEU A 130 9.81 -11.64 9.69
CA LEU A 130 10.98 -10.98 10.29
C LEU A 130 10.77 -10.67 11.78
N THR A 131 9.54 -10.34 12.17
CA THR A 131 9.17 -10.13 13.57
C THR A 131 9.27 -11.43 14.36
N GLY A 132 8.75 -12.54 13.84
CA GLY A 132 8.89 -13.86 14.45
C GLY A 132 10.35 -14.29 14.59
N GLU A 133 11.17 -14.06 13.57
CA GLU A 133 12.62 -14.33 13.61
C GLU A 133 13.31 -13.46 14.67
N SER A 134 13.00 -12.16 14.73
CA SER A 134 13.56 -11.24 15.72
C SER A 134 13.17 -11.65 17.15
N MET A 135 11.91 -12.04 17.39
CA MET A 135 11.46 -12.56 18.68
C MET A 135 12.25 -13.81 19.09
N ALA A 136 12.37 -14.79 18.18
CA ALA A 136 13.11 -16.02 18.45
C ALA A 136 14.59 -15.76 18.74
N ASN A 137 15.24 -14.90 17.95
CA ASN A 137 16.65 -14.53 18.16
C ASN A 137 16.87 -13.80 19.49
N ARG A 138 15.97 -12.89 19.89
CA ARG A 138 16.05 -12.20 21.19
C ARG A 138 15.92 -13.19 22.34
N ILE A 139 14.92 -14.06 22.30
CA ILE A 139 14.62 -15.00 23.39
C ILE A 139 15.69 -16.09 23.50
N LEU A 140 16.07 -16.71 22.38
CA LEU A 140 16.91 -17.92 22.39
C LEU A 140 18.40 -17.60 22.33
N LYS A 141 18.79 -16.46 21.77
CA LYS A 141 20.19 -16.12 21.49
C LYS A 141 20.64 -14.78 22.08
N GLY A 142 19.73 -13.99 22.66
CA GLY A 142 20.04 -12.64 23.13
C GLY A 142 20.41 -11.67 22.01
N ILE A 143 20.11 -12.00 20.74
CA ILE A 143 20.44 -11.15 19.59
C ILE A 143 19.24 -10.25 19.30
N ASP A 144 19.44 -8.95 19.48
CA ASP A 144 18.45 -7.93 19.17
C ASP A 144 18.79 -7.25 17.83
N GLU A 145 18.73 -8.01 16.75
CA GLU A 145 18.96 -7.52 15.39
C GLU A 145 17.88 -8.03 14.44
N ILE A 146 17.54 -7.21 13.45
CA ILE A 146 16.58 -7.52 12.40
C ILE A 146 17.01 -6.78 11.13
N ASP A 147 16.96 -7.48 10.01
CA ASP A 147 17.24 -6.91 8.70
C ASP A 147 15.93 -6.60 7.97
N LEU A 148 15.45 -5.37 8.14
CA LEU A 148 14.21 -4.91 7.52
C LEU A 148 14.34 -4.76 5.99
N THR A 149 15.55 -4.75 5.42
CA THR A 149 15.71 -4.67 3.95
C THR A 149 15.18 -5.93 3.24
N LYS A 150 15.04 -7.04 3.98
CA LYS A 150 14.44 -8.29 3.51
C LYS A 150 12.91 -8.23 3.41
N ALA A 151 12.27 -7.16 3.89
CA ALA A 151 10.84 -7.01 3.73
C ALA A 151 10.50 -6.76 2.26
N GLY A 152 9.95 -7.79 1.60
CA GLY A 152 9.48 -7.68 0.22
C GLY A 152 8.20 -6.86 0.14
N ILE A 153 8.10 -5.98 -0.85
CA ILE A 153 6.89 -5.21 -1.14
C ILE A 153 6.53 -5.47 -2.60
N THR A 154 5.47 -6.25 -2.81
CA THR A 154 4.96 -6.55 -4.15
C THR A 154 3.45 -6.49 -4.15
N CYS A 155 2.90 -5.77 -5.13
CA CYS A 155 1.47 -5.72 -5.40
C CYS A 155 1.22 -6.15 -6.84
N TYR A 156 0.29 -7.08 -7.02
CA TYR A 156 -0.23 -7.46 -8.33
C TYR A 156 -1.58 -6.81 -8.56
N SER A 157 -1.84 -6.37 -9.80
CA SER A 157 -3.14 -5.86 -10.23
C SER A 157 -3.54 -6.57 -11.51
N MET A 158 -4.63 -7.34 -11.45
CA MET A 158 -5.25 -7.90 -12.64
C MET A 158 -5.89 -6.76 -13.45
N VAL A 159 -5.52 -6.66 -14.72
CA VAL A 159 -6.03 -5.60 -15.61
C VAL A 159 -7.01 -6.13 -16.64
N VAL A 160 -6.86 -7.40 -17.04
CA VAL A 160 -7.77 -8.09 -17.96
C VAL A 160 -7.91 -9.54 -17.50
N ALA A 161 -9.14 -10.06 -17.50
CA ALA A 161 -9.40 -11.46 -17.14
C ALA A 161 -9.18 -12.43 -18.30
N GLU A 162 -9.46 -11.99 -19.54
CA GLU A 162 -9.36 -12.82 -20.75
C GLU A 162 -8.79 -12.02 -21.95
N PRO A 163 -7.57 -12.34 -22.45
CA PRO A 163 -6.59 -13.21 -21.79
C PRO A 163 -6.15 -12.61 -20.46
N LEU A 164 -5.81 -13.47 -19.50
CA LEU A 164 -5.46 -13.06 -18.14
C LEU A 164 -4.15 -12.24 -18.15
N LYS A 165 -4.25 -10.95 -17.81
CA LYS A 165 -3.12 -10.02 -17.75
C LYS A 165 -3.02 -9.34 -16.40
N ALA A 166 -1.80 -9.17 -15.92
CA ALA A 166 -1.53 -8.49 -14.68
C ALA A 166 -0.35 -7.51 -14.80
N ILE A 167 -0.37 -6.52 -13.92
CA ILE A 167 0.74 -5.62 -13.64
C ILE A 167 1.30 -6.01 -12.28
N GLU A 168 2.62 -6.17 -12.20
CA GLU A 168 3.35 -6.30 -10.95
C GLU A 168 4.07 -5.00 -10.64
N ILE A 169 3.90 -4.52 -9.41
CA ILE A 169 4.66 -3.42 -8.83
C ILE A 169 5.46 -4.00 -7.67
N ALA A 170 6.77 -4.15 -7.86
CA ALA A 170 7.69 -4.57 -6.82
C ALA A 170 8.53 -3.39 -6.34
N LYS A 171 8.86 -3.34 -5.05
CA LYS A 171 9.75 -2.33 -4.46
C LYS A 171 10.70 -3.01 -3.49
N ASP A 172 11.94 -2.56 -3.49
CA ASP A 172 12.90 -2.89 -2.44
C ASP A 172 12.59 -2.09 -1.17
N THR A 173 12.97 -2.61 -0.02
CA THR A 173 12.94 -1.85 1.23
C THR A 173 14.27 -1.13 1.45
N VAL A 174 14.20 0.16 1.77
CA VAL A 174 15.35 1.01 2.09
C VAL A 174 15.31 1.44 3.55
N LEU A 175 16.48 1.48 4.20
CA LEU A 175 16.65 1.99 5.56
C LEU A 175 17.25 3.40 5.53
N THR A 176 16.65 4.33 6.25
CA THR A 176 17.26 5.65 6.49
C THR A 176 18.37 5.56 7.53
N LYS A 177 19.17 6.63 7.65
CA LYS A 177 20.22 6.73 8.68
C LYS A 177 19.64 6.64 10.09
N GLU A 178 18.44 7.17 10.27
CA GLU A 178 17.69 7.20 11.52
C GLU A 178 17.06 5.84 11.85
N GLY A 179 17.12 4.86 10.92
CA GLY A 179 16.62 3.50 11.15
C GLY A 179 15.16 3.29 10.76
N MET A 180 14.56 4.19 10.00
CA MET A 180 13.23 3.99 9.42
C MET A 180 13.35 3.15 8.14
N ALA A 181 12.65 2.02 8.07
CA ALA A 181 12.44 1.28 6.83
C ALA A 181 11.30 1.90 6.02
N HIS A 182 11.45 2.02 4.71
CA HIS A 182 10.41 2.48 3.81
C HIS A 182 10.52 1.86 2.41
N ALA A 183 9.44 1.94 1.66
CA ALA A 183 9.42 1.54 0.26
C ALA A 183 10.40 2.37 -0.59
N GLY A 184 11.27 1.68 -1.33
CA GLY A 184 12.23 2.27 -2.25
C GLY A 184 11.66 2.50 -3.65
N SER A 185 12.56 2.49 -4.63
CA SER A 185 12.18 2.67 -6.03
C SER A 185 11.38 1.47 -6.55
N SER A 186 10.34 1.72 -7.35
CA SER A 186 9.53 0.63 -7.89
C SER A 186 10.08 0.05 -9.18
N LYS A 187 9.89 -1.24 -9.38
CA LYS A 187 10.02 -1.95 -10.64
C LYS A 187 8.61 -2.35 -11.11
N LEU A 188 8.33 -2.04 -12.36
CA LEU A 188 7.06 -2.36 -13.01
C LEU A 188 7.28 -3.48 -14.00
N THR A 189 6.48 -4.53 -13.90
CA THR A 189 6.50 -5.65 -14.83
C THR A 189 5.10 -5.88 -15.38
N PHE A 190 4.99 -6.06 -16.69
CA PHE A 190 3.75 -6.43 -17.37
C PHE A 190 3.86 -7.88 -17.83
N GLY A 191 2.85 -8.69 -17.58
CA GLY A 191 2.90 -10.10 -17.97
C GLY A 191 1.54 -10.79 -17.97
N GLU A 192 1.59 -12.06 -18.36
CA GLU A 192 0.49 -13.00 -18.20
C GLU A 192 0.14 -13.14 -16.71
N GLY A 193 -1.15 -13.12 -16.36
CA GLY A 193 -1.56 -13.04 -14.95
C GLY A 193 -1.47 -14.35 -14.16
N MET A 194 -0.87 -15.42 -14.73
CA MET A 194 -0.55 -16.63 -13.96
C MET A 194 0.38 -16.35 -12.78
N GLY A 195 1.29 -15.38 -12.90
CA GLY A 195 2.16 -14.95 -11.79
C GLY A 195 1.36 -14.39 -10.61
N LEU A 196 0.27 -13.65 -10.87
CA LEU A 196 -0.63 -13.15 -9.84
C LEU A 196 -1.31 -14.29 -9.08
N ILE A 197 -1.80 -15.31 -9.80
CA ILE A 197 -2.46 -16.47 -9.18
C ILE A 197 -1.47 -17.22 -8.28
N GLY A 198 -0.28 -17.50 -8.78
CA GLY A 198 0.77 -18.17 -8.00
C GLY A 198 1.19 -17.35 -6.77
N TRP A 199 1.33 -16.03 -6.92
CA TRP A 199 1.60 -15.13 -5.81
C TRP A 199 0.48 -15.16 -4.76
N TYR A 200 -0.78 -15.08 -5.17
CA TYR A 200 -1.93 -15.14 -4.27
C TYR A 200 -1.98 -16.46 -3.49
N GLN A 201 -1.76 -17.59 -4.16
CA GLN A 201 -1.68 -18.89 -3.49
C GLN A 201 -0.54 -18.92 -2.47
N ALA A 202 0.66 -18.47 -2.86
CA ALA A 202 1.80 -18.44 -1.96
C ALA A 202 1.57 -17.55 -0.73
N ILE A 203 0.98 -16.36 -0.91
CA ILE A 203 0.79 -15.40 0.19
C ILE A 203 -0.33 -15.82 1.15
N VAL A 204 -1.31 -16.59 0.68
CA VAL A 204 -2.35 -17.18 1.53
C VAL A 204 -1.84 -18.45 2.22
N GLU A 205 -1.11 -19.31 1.52
CA GLU A 205 -0.64 -20.57 2.14
C GLU A 205 0.48 -20.36 3.15
N THR A 206 1.43 -19.46 2.89
CA THR A 206 2.61 -19.28 3.77
C THR A 206 2.25 -18.94 5.23
N PRO A 207 1.38 -17.97 5.53
CA PRO A 207 1.06 -17.61 6.90
C PRO A 207 0.02 -18.50 7.59
N PHE A 208 -0.73 -19.34 6.87
CA PHE A 208 -1.89 -20.06 7.43
C PHE A 208 -1.81 -21.59 7.34
N LYS A 209 -0.82 -22.16 6.67
CA LYS A 209 -0.69 -23.61 6.47
C LYS A 209 0.16 -24.32 7.53
N TYR A 210 0.85 -23.57 8.38
CA TYR A 210 1.70 -24.07 9.47
C TYR A 210 1.30 -23.42 10.79
#